data_AF-A0A7T3TZ04-F1
#
_entry.id   AF-A0A7T3TZ04-F1
#
_cell.length_a   1.000
_cell.length_b   1.000
_cell.length_c   1.000
_cell.angle_alpha   90.00
_cell.angle_beta   90.00
_cell.angle_gamma   90.00
#
_symmetry.space_group_name_H-M   'P 1'
#
loop_
_entity.id
_entity.type
_entity.pdbx_description
1 polymer ?
#
loop_
_entity_poly.entity_id
_entity_poly.type
_entity_poly.pdbx_seq_one_letter_code
_entity_poly.pdbx_strand_id
1 'polypeptide(L)'
;PNGGRIYYTRRSQPPTLIPSVYQYYQSTGDVDFVKKHLATLEKEYIFWCNNRMKEIHLGTEKVQTFFYDVPTNVPRPESFSADLEVAQKYNMT
;
A
#
# COMPACT_ATOMS: atom_id res chain seq x y z
N PRO A 1 2.48 0.40 6.86
CA PRO A 1 3.34 -0.79 6.66
C PRO A 1 2.46 -2.04 6.59
N ASN A 2 2.94 -3.14 6.01
CA ASN A 2 2.17 -4.38 5.86
C ASN A 2 1.88 -5.05 7.23
N GLY A 3 2.78 -4.88 8.19
CA GLY A 3 2.57 -5.28 9.59
C GLY A 3 3.60 -4.63 10.51
N GLY A 4 3.46 -4.85 11.82
CA GLY A 4 4.33 -4.29 12.87
C GLY A 4 5.71 -4.95 12.98
N ARG A 5 6.37 -5.28 11.86
CA ARG A 5 7.69 -5.91 11.82
C ARG A 5 8.65 -5.12 10.94
N ILE A 6 9.93 -5.08 11.31
CA ILE A 6 10.94 -4.22 10.66
C ILE A 6 11.08 -4.47 9.15
N TYR A 7 10.93 -5.72 8.71
CA TYR A 7 11.02 -6.09 7.30
C TYR A 7 9.79 -5.69 6.45
N TYR A 8 8.72 -5.18 7.07
CA TYR A 8 7.54 -4.64 6.39
C TYR A 8 7.54 -3.12 6.22
N THR A 9 8.58 -2.41 6.67
CA THR A 9 8.67 -0.94 6.57
C THR A 9 8.55 -0.41 5.14
N ARG A 10 9.00 -1.18 4.15
CA ARG A 10 8.91 -0.83 2.71
C ARG A 10 7.63 -1.32 2.02
N ARG A 11 6.81 -2.10 2.71
CA ARG A 11 5.61 -2.77 2.16
C ARG A 11 4.36 -2.16 2.78
N SER A 12 3.30 -2.01 1.99
CA SER A 12 1.97 -1.68 2.50
C SER A 12 0.99 -2.83 2.23
N GLN A 13 -0.25 -2.64 2.61
CA GLN A 13 -1.42 -3.49 2.33
C GLN A 13 -2.54 -2.60 1.77
N PRO A 14 -3.66 -3.17 1.28
CA PRO A 14 -4.82 -2.37 0.85
C PRO A 14 -5.16 -1.25 1.85
N PRO A 15 -5.34 0.01 1.39
CA PRO A 15 -5.63 1.12 2.28
C PRO A 15 -7.07 1.05 2.79
N THR A 16 -7.23 0.63 4.04
CA THR A 16 -8.55 0.50 4.67
C THR A 16 -8.80 1.51 5.78
N LEU A 17 -7.83 2.36 6.15
CA LEU A 17 -7.96 3.25 7.30
C LEU A 17 -9.11 4.26 7.12
N ILE A 18 -9.15 4.96 5.98
CA ILE A 18 -10.24 5.92 5.69
C ILE A 18 -11.61 5.21 5.66
N PRO A 19 -11.80 4.09 4.92
CA PRO A 19 -13.05 3.32 4.99
C PRO A 19 -13.44 2.87 6.41
N SER A 20 -12.48 2.42 7.23
CA SER A 20 -12.75 2.00 8.61
C SER A 20 -13.20 3.17 9.48
N VAL A 21 -12.56 4.33 9.37
CA VAL A 21 -12.99 5.54 10.11
C VAL A 21 -14.34 6.03 9.61
N TYR A 22 -14.61 5.94 8.31
CA TYR A 22 -15.93 6.26 7.76
C TYR A 22 -17.01 5.34 8.33
N GLN A 23 -16.79 4.03 8.38
CA GLN A 23 -17.72 3.09 9.02
C GLN A 23 -17.95 3.40 10.50
N TYR A 24 -16.88 3.71 11.24
CA TYR A 24 -16.99 4.13 12.64
C TYR A 24 -17.88 5.38 12.77
N TYR A 25 -17.65 6.40 11.94
CA TYR A 25 -18.46 7.62 11.93
C TYR A 25 -19.92 7.32 11.59
N GLN A 26 -20.20 6.49 10.58
CA GLN A 26 -21.56 6.10 10.22
C GLN A 26 -22.29 5.40 11.39
N SER A 27 -21.57 4.64 12.21
CA SER A 27 -22.14 3.93 13.36
C SER A 27 -22.33 4.79 14.61
N THR A 28 -21.55 5.86 14.77
CA THR A 28 -21.48 6.63 16.04
C THR A 28 -21.90 8.09 15.91
N GLY A 29 -21.79 8.68 14.73
CA GLY A 29 -21.92 10.13 14.52
C GLY A 29 -20.78 10.96 15.13
N ASP A 30 -19.70 10.34 15.62
CA ASP A 30 -18.61 11.01 16.33
C ASP A 30 -17.69 11.78 15.38
N VAL A 31 -18.10 13.01 15.06
CA VAL A 31 -17.35 13.93 14.20
C VAL A 31 -16.01 14.34 14.82
N ASP A 32 -15.92 14.42 16.15
CA ASP A 32 -14.72 14.88 16.83
C ASP A 32 -13.60 13.83 16.76
N PHE A 33 -13.94 12.53 16.78
CA PHE A 33 -13.00 11.46 16.45
C PHE A 33 -12.44 11.62 15.03
N VAL A 34 -13.28 11.90 14.03
CA VAL A 34 -12.84 12.12 12.64
C VAL A 34 -11.88 13.31 12.57
N LYS A 35 -12.25 14.45 13.17
CA LYS A 35 -11.41 15.66 13.20
C LYS A 35 -10.07 15.42 13.87
N LYS A 36 -10.07 14.72 15.02
CA LYS A 36 -8.86 14.37 15.77
C LYS A 36 -7.88 13.54 14.95
N HIS A 37 -8.40 12.66 14.08
CA HIS A 37 -7.59 11.73 13.29
C HIS A 37 -7.37 12.15 11.83
N LEU A 38 -7.94 13.27 11.39
CA LEU A 38 -7.88 13.75 9.99
C LEU A 38 -6.45 13.82 9.46
N ALA A 39 -5.51 14.40 10.22
CA ALA A 39 -4.11 14.50 9.81
C ALA A 39 -3.45 13.12 9.57
N THR A 40 -3.88 12.08 10.28
CA THR A 40 -3.39 10.71 10.07
C THR A 40 -3.99 10.08 8.81
N LEU A 41 -5.27 10.33 8.54
CA LEU A 41 -5.94 9.89 7.32
C LEU A 41 -5.30 10.52 6.07
N GLU A 42 -5.07 11.83 6.12
CA GLU A 42 -4.40 12.57 5.04
C GLU A 42 -2.98 12.05 4.83
N LYS A 43 -2.25 11.73 5.90
CA LYS A 43 -0.91 11.15 5.78
C LYS A 43 -0.89 9.82 5.02
N GLU A 44 -1.88 8.94 5.25
CA GLU A 44 -2.00 7.70 4.46
C GLU A 44 -2.34 8.02 3.00
N TYR A 45 -3.31 8.90 2.75
CA TYR A 45 -3.71 9.28 1.40
C TYR A 45 -2.54 9.87 0.59
N ILE A 46 -1.80 10.83 1.17
CA ILE A 46 -0.62 11.45 0.56
C ILE A 46 0.48 10.40 0.29
N PHE A 47 0.67 9.43 1.21
CA PHE A 47 1.60 8.34 0.95
C PHE A 47 1.22 7.55 -0.32
N TRP A 48 -0.05 7.24 -0.53
CA TRP A 48 -0.52 6.55 -1.74
C TRP A 48 -0.33 7.39 -3.00
N CYS A 49 -0.72 8.66 -2.96
CA CYS A 49 -0.54 9.57 -4.09
C CYS A 49 0.95 9.69 -4.49
N ASN A 50 1.85 9.85 -3.52
CA ASN A 50 3.25 10.11 -3.81
C ASN A 50 4.05 8.84 -4.16
N ASN A 51 3.66 7.66 -3.65
CA ASN A 51 4.50 6.46 -3.74
C ASN A 51 3.86 5.31 -4.54
N ARG A 52 2.56 5.38 -4.83
CA ARG A 52 1.80 4.26 -5.41
C ARG A 52 0.94 4.66 -6.59
N MET A 53 0.74 5.95 -6.85
CA MET A 53 0.10 6.43 -8.06
C MET A 53 1.08 6.38 -9.24
N LYS A 54 0.62 5.87 -10.38
CA LYS A 54 1.38 5.85 -11.65
C LYS A 54 0.46 6.27 -12.80
N GLU A 55 1.02 6.98 -13.76
CA GLU A 55 0.37 7.19 -15.06
C GLU A 55 0.60 5.96 -15.94
N ILE A 56 -0.48 5.44 -16.52
CA ILE A 56 -0.45 4.38 -17.52
C ILE A 56 -1.13 4.84 -18.80
N HIS A 57 -0.74 4.24 -19.91
CA HIS A 57 -1.32 4.51 -21.23
C HIS A 57 -2.30 3.39 -21.59
N LEU A 58 -3.55 3.74 -21.83
CA LEU A 58 -4.60 2.86 -22.33
C LEU A 58 -4.93 3.28 -23.76
N GLY A 59 -4.20 2.71 -24.74
CA GLY A 59 -4.26 3.17 -26.12
C GLY A 59 -3.71 4.60 -26.24
N THR A 60 -4.56 5.54 -26.63
CA THR A 60 -4.23 6.98 -26.71
C THR A 60 -4.49 7.74 -25.41
N GLU A 61 -5.14 7.13 -24.43
CA GLU A 61 -5.53 7.80 -23.18
C GLU A 61 -4.45 7.63 -22.10
N LYS A 62 -4.22 8.69 -21.33
CA LYS A 62 -3.39 8.68 -20.13
C LYS A 62 -4.29 8.59 -18.90
N VAL A 63 -4.07 7.58 -18.06
CA VAL A 63 -4.85 7.35 -16.85
C VAL A 63 -3.91 7.27 -15.65
N GLN A 64 -4.23 8.02 -14.60
CA GLN A 64 -3.57 7.88 -13.31
C GLN A 64 -4.30 6.82 -12.48
N THR A 65 -3.55 5.84 -11.97
CA THR A 65 -4.10 4.78 -11.14
C THR A 65 -3.10 4.36 -10.07
N PHE A 66 -3.56 3.58 -9.09
CA PHE A 66 -2.74 3.09 -7.99
C PHE A 66 -2.23 1.67 -8.23
N PHE A 67 -0.97 1.43 -7.91
CA PHE A 67 -0.33 0.13 -7.98
C PHE A 67 0.14 -0.33 -6.60
N TYR A 68 -0.03 -1.62 -6.33
CA TYR A 68 0.70 -2.29 -5.26
C TYR A 68 2.13 -2.52 -5.71
N ASP A 69 3.02 -1.60 -5.32
CA ASP A 69 4.43 -1.63 -5.68
C ASP A 69 5.31 -1.59 -4.42
N VAL A 70 6.46 -2.26 -4.47
CA VAL A 70 7.42 -2.34 -3.37
C VAL A 70 8.82 -2.04 -3.94
N PRO A 71 9.50 -0.97 -3.48
CA PRO A 71 10.84 -0.63 -3.95
C PRO A 71 11.88 -1.58 -3.31
N THR A 72 11.98 -2.79 -3.85
CA THR A 72 12.93 -3.81 -3.42
C THR A 72 13.30 -4.72 -4.58
N ASN A 73 14.58 -5.04 -4.69
CA ASN A 73 15.13 -6.01 -5.64
C ASN A 73 15.70 -7.25 -4.93
N VAL A 74 15.44 -7.39 -3.63
CA VAL A 74 15.91 -8.50 -2.81
C VAL A 74 14.74 -9.38 -2.35
N PRO A 75 14.98 -10.69 -2.12
CA PRO A 75 14.01 -11.60 -1.54
C PRO A 75 13.37 -11.07 -0.26
N ARG A 76 12.14 -11.48 0.00
CA ARG A 76 11.44 -11.23 1.26
C ARG A 76 12.20 -11.87 2.42
N PRO A 77 12.57 -11.11 3.48
CA PRO A 77 13.21 -11.70 4.66
C PRO A 77 12.39 -12.83 5.29
N GLU A 78 11.06 -12.70 5.28
CA GLU A 78 10.13 -13.71 5.79
C GLU A 78 9.90 -14.91 4.86
N SER A 79 10.44 -14.89 3.64
CA SER A 79 10.26 -15.95 2.63
C SER A 79 11.50 -16.09 1.73
N PHE A 80 12.69 -15.92 2.31
CA PHE A 80 13.93 -15.73 1.55
C PHE A 80 14.24 -16.91 0.63
N SER A 81 14.25 -18.14 1.15
CA SER A 81 14.55 -19.35 0.37
C SER A 81 13.54 -19.59 -0.75
N ALA A 82 12.26 -19.40 -0.48
CA ALA A 82 11.19 -19.58 -1.47
C ALA A 82 11.30 -18.58 -2.62
N ASP A 83 11.60 -17.30 -2.33
CA ASP A 83 11.80 -16.28 -3.35
C ASP A 83 13.04 -16.59 -4.22
N LEU A 84 14.11 -17.15 -3.65
CA LEU A 84 15.30 -17.57 -4.39
C LEU A 84 15.03 -18.78 -5.30
N GLU A 85 14.34 -19.80 -4.80
CA GLU A 85 13.98 -20.99 -5.59
C GLU A 85 13.15 -20.61 -6.82
N VAL A 86 12.18 -19.70 -6.64
CA VAL A 86 11.38 -19.17 -7.74
C VAL A 86 12.26 -18.42 -8.73
N ALA A 87 13.10 -17.50 -8.26
CA ALA A 87 13.98 -16.71 -9.14
C ALA A 87 14.96 -17.59 -9.95
N GLN A 88 15.54 -18.61 -9.31
CA GLN A 88 16.44 -19.56 -9.98
C GLN A 88 15.72 -20.35 -11.07
N LYS A 89 14.49 -20.81 -10.83
CA LYS A 89 13.69 -21.53 -11.82
C LYS A 89 13.44 -20.70 -13.09
N TYR A 90 13.17 -19.40 -12.96
CA TYR A 90 12.96 -18.51 -14.10
C TYR A 90 14.24 -18.16 -14.87
N ASN A 91 15.40 -18.15 -14.21
CA ASN A 91 16.69 -17.88 -14.89
C ASN A 91 17.20 -19.05 -15.75
N MET A 92 16.59 -20.23 -15.63
CA MET A 92 16.96 -21.43 -16.40
C MET A 92 16.11 -21.65 -17.67
N THR A 93 15.18 -20.74 -17.97
CA THR A 93 14.34 -20.72 -19.19
C THR A 93 14.65 -19.50 -20.04
#